data_AF-U2C0M8-F1
#
_entry.id   AF-U2C0M8-F1
#
_cell.length_a   1.000
_cell.length_b   1.000
_cell.length_c   1.000
_cell.angle_alpha   90.00
_cell.angle_beta   90.00
_cell.angle_gamma   90.00
#
_symmetry.space_group_name_H-M   'P 1'
#
loop_
_entity.id
_entity.type
_entity.pdbx_description
1 polymer ?
#
loop_
_entity_poly.entity_id
_entity_poly.type
_entity_poly.pdbx_seq_one_letter_code
_entity_poly.pdbx_strand_id
1 'polypeptide(L)'
;MKPPIFILLVCLVACKNSSFKQGVMDTFALDTLKDLRYDSIVSFDDHMPQGIKEAEKSHLHKDSLKGELFDVLTNDKQRKRLKENQIELLTKKSAPYEQSSGDYKECKGWSIPEKTIKYVMKHSRSMDFRELHDMFDVFPCVIEGVLIYKDEPYVYSMNAGGWWELTQGEKYLMMGYYGDDAIKRGFINGVYDWGSE
;
A
#
# COMPACT_ATOMS: atom_id res chain seq x y z
N MET A 1 -51.62 -4.11 35.72
CA MET A 1 -50.63 -3.04 35.47
C MET A 1 -49.50 -3.61 34.62
N LYS A 2 -49.44 -3.19 33.35
CA LYS A 2 -48.36 -3.37 32.36
C LYS A 2 -48.40 -2.11 31.48
N PRO A 3 -47.26 -1.52 31.09
CA PRO A 3 -47.26 -0.19 30.47
C PRO A 3 -47.72 -0.23 29.00
N PRO A 4 -48.23 0.89 28.46
CA PRO A 4 -48.72 0.98 27.09
C PRO A 4 -47.59 1.21 26.08
N ILE A 5 -47.85 0.72 24.88
CA ILE A 5 -47.07 0.88 23.64
C ILE A 5 -46.99 2.37 23.28
N PHE A 6 -45.78 2.93 23.24
CA PHE A 6 -45.54 4.26 22.68
C PHE A 6 -45.18 4.13 21.20
N ILE A 7 -46.16 4.42 20.34
CA ILE A 7 -45.95 4.68 18.92
C ILE A 7 -45.42 6.12 18.81
N LEU A 8 -44.14 6.28 18.49
CA LEU A 8 -43.54 7.58 18.16
C LEU A 8 -43.40 7.68 16.65
N LEU A 9 -44.32 8.45 16.07
CA LEU A 9 -44.39 8.83 14.67
C LEU A 9 -43.92 10.29 14.61
N VAL A 10 -42.72 10.56 14.10
CA VAL A 10 -42.25 11.94 13.89
C VAL A 10 -41.52 12.05 12.54
N CYS A 11 -42.28 12.59 11.59
CA CYS A 11 -41.95 13.53 10.52
C CYS A 11 -40.81 13.24 9.51
N LEU A 12 -41.27 13.04 8.28
CA LEU A 12 -40.61 13.35 7.01
C LEU A 12 -39.99 14.76 7.02
N VAL A 13 -38.70 14.85 6.70
CA VAL A 13 -38.13 16.05 6.06
C VAL A 13 -37.64 15.63 4.68
N ALA A 14 -38.41 16.03 3.68
CA ALA A 14 -38.00 16.05 2.30
C ALA A 14 -36.91 17.13 2.12
N CYS A 15 -35.64 16.73 2.11
CA CYS A 15 -34.56 17.58 1.61
C CYS A 15 -34.51 17.47 0.09
N LYS A 16 -35.20 18.42 -0.57
CA LYS A 16 -34.98 18.79 -1.97
C LYS A 16 -33.52 19.20 -2.18
N ASN A 17 -32.90 18.60 -3.20
CA ASN A 17 -31.74 19.06 -3.98
C ASN A 17 -30.88 20.19 -3.40
N SER A 18 -29.74 19.80 -2.81
CA SER A 18 -28.50 20.56 -2.94
C SER A 18 -27.46 19.65 -3.60
N SER A 19 -27.17 19.96 -4.85
CA SER A 19 -26.09 19.39 -5.66
C SER A 19 -24.80 19.33 -4.86
N PHE A 20 -24.34 18.13 -4.52
CA PHE A 20 -22.98 17.89 -4.09
C PHE A 20 -22.23 17.28 -5.28
N LYS A 21 -21.25 18.02 -5.78
CA LYS A 21 -20.44 17.65 -6.94
C LYS A 21 -19.84 16.26 -6.73
N GLN A 22 -20.36 15.29 -7.46
CA GLN A 22 -19.71 14.00 -7.69
C GLN A 22 -18.55 14.25 -8.65
N GLY A 23 -17.39 14.59 -8.09
CA GLY A 23 -16.18 14.91 -8.83
C GLY A 23 -15.17 13.77 -8.72
N VAL A 24 -15.27 12.81 -9.64
CA VAL A 24 -14.13 12.09 -10.25
C VAL A 24 -12.98 11.72 -9.29
N MET A 25 -13.24 10.93 -8.23
CA MET A 25 -12.16 10.42 -7.36
C MET A 25 -12.25 8.92 -7.06
N ASP A 26 -13.35 8.27 -7.38
CA ASP A 26 -13.48 6.81 -7.24
C ASP A 26 -13.02 6.04 -8.47
N THR A 27 -13.07 6.65 -9.67
CA THR A 27 -12.72 5.96 -10.90
C THR A 27 -11.22 5.80 -11.07
N PHE A 28 -10.41 6.80 -10.70
CA PHE A 28 -8.96 6.76 -10.92
C PHE A 28 -8.24 5.74 -10.02
N ALA A 29 -8.64 5.69 -8.74
CA ALA A 29 -8.09 4.73 -7.78
C ALA A 29 -8.55 3.29 -8.08
N LEU A 30 -9.78 3.11 -8.60
CA LEU A 30 -10.27 1.81 -9.02
C LEU A 30 -9.64 1.36 -10.35
N ASP A 31 -9.47 2.27 -11.31
CA ASP A 31 -8.83 1.99 -12.60
C ASP A 31 -7.36 1.65 -12.41
N THR A 32 -6.62 2.39 -11.57
CA THR A 32 -5.21 2.07 -11.28
C THR A 32 -5.04 0.68 -10.66
N LEU A 33 -6.00 0.26 -9.82
CA LEU A 33 -5.97 -1.06 -9.17
C LEU A 33 -6.43 -2.19 -10.11
N LYS A 34 -7.21 -1.86 -11.16
CA LYS A 34 -7.64 -2.80 -12.21
C LYS A 34 -6.58 -2.97 -13.30
N ASP A 35 -5.88 -1.90 -13.68
CA ASP A 35 -4.93 -1.88 -14.79
C ASP A 35 -3.65 -2.69 -14.49
N LEU A 36 -3.30 -2.85 -13.21
CA LEU A 36 -2.09 -3.59 -12.80
C LEU A 36 -2.25 -5.11 -12.76
N ARG A 37 -3.47 -5.65 -13.00
CA ARG A 37 -3.77 -7.07 -12.75
C ARG A 37 -3.55 -8.01 -13.94
N TYR A 38 -3.27 -7.53 -15.14
CA TYR A 38 -2.95 -8.41 -16.27
C TYR A 38 -2.49 -7.60 -17.49
N ASP A 39 -1.18 -7.57 -17.75
CA ASP A 39 -0.59 -7.75 -19.10
C ASP A 39 0.93 -7.66 -19.01
N SER A 40 1.54 -8.80 -18.69
CA SER A 40 2.94 -9.08 -18.98
C SER A 40 2.99 -10.03 -20.16
N ILE A 41 3.27 -9.54 -21.38
CA ILE A 41 4.04 -10.30 -22.39
C ILE A 41 4.93 -9.31 -23.17
N VAL A 42 6.22 -9.67 -23.23
CA VAL A 42 7.37 -9.03 -23.87
C VAL A 42 7.16 -8.61 -25.34
N SER A 43 7.72 -7.46 -25.73
CA SER A 43 8.42 -7.30 -27.03
C SER A 43 9.42 -6.14 -26.97
N PHE A 44 10.70 -6.43 -27.22
CA PHE A 44 11.72 -5.45 -27.62
C PHE A 44 11.52 -5.09 -29.10
N ASP A 45 11.52 -3.79 -29.42
CA ASP A 45 12.42 -3.13 -30.38
C ASP A 45 11.82 -1.83 -30.97
N ASP A 46 12.72 -0.84 -31.13
CA ASP A 46 12.84 0.07 -32.28
C ASP A 46 11.88 1.26 -32.46
N HIS A 47 12.29 2.47 -31.99
CA HIS A 47 12.69 3.64 -32.80
C HIS A 47 12.61 4.97 -32.02
N MET A 48 13.76 5.65 -31.90
CA MET A 48 13.84 7.07 -31.51
C MET A 48 13.35 7.98 -32.66
N PRO A 49 12.67 9.10 -32.34
CA PRO A 49 12.92 10.34 -33.09
C PRO A 49 13.28 11.52 -32.17
N GLN A 50 14.31 12.24 -32.60
CA GLN A 50 14.74 13.51 -32.04
C GLN A 50 13.75 14.64 -32.32
N GLY A 51 13.55 15.49 -31.31
CA GLY A 51 13.49 16.94 -31.48
C GLY A 51 12.14 17.60 -31.24
N ILE A 52 11.98 18.24 -30.08
CA ILE A 52 11.17 19.47 -29.93
C ILE A 52 11.87 20.36 -28.89
N LYS A 53 12.28 21.57 -29.34
CA LYS A 53 12.81 22.66 -28.52
C LYS A 53 11.66 23.48 -27.92
N GLU A 54 11.93 24.06 -26.75
CA GLU A 54 11.30 25.28 -26.20
C GLU A 54 9.82 25.17 -25.76
N ALA A 55 9.54 24.25 -24.83
CA ALA A 55 8.52 24.44 -23.78
C ALA A 55 9.01 23.97 -22.39
N GLU A 56 10.32 23.73 -22.25
CA GLU A 56 10.99 23.21 -21.06
C GLU A 56 11.19 24.30 -20.00
N LYS A 57 10.19 24.53 -19.15
CA LYS A 57 10.51 24.96 -17.78
C LYS A 57 9.47 24.65 -16.71
N SER A 58 8.22 24.35 -17.06
CA SER A 58 7.17 24.00 -16.07
C SER A 58 6.89 22.51 -15.94
N HIS A 59 7.33 21.67 -16.89
CA HIS A 59 7.03 20.23 -16.91
C HIS A 59 8.16 19.35 -16.33
N LEU A 60 9.38 19.87 -16.19
CA LEU A 60 10.56 19.10 -15.80
C LEU A 60 10.52 18.54 -14.36
N HIS A 61 9.72 19.12 -13.47
CA HIS A 61 9.74 18.71 -12.06
C HIS A 61 8.92 17.46 -11.76
N LYS A 62 7.90 17.15 -12.57
CA LYS A 62 7.00 16.01 -12.30
C LYS A 62 7.60 14.69 -12.74
N ASP A 63 8.33 14.68 -13.86
CA ASP A 63 9.02 13.48 -14.34
C ASP A 63 10.23 13.09 -13.48
N SER A 64 10.77 14.02 -12.69
CA SER A 64 11.97 13.80 -11.85
C SER A 64 11.69 13.12 -10.50
N LEU A 65 10.42 13.02 -10.05
CA LEU A 65 10.09 12.48 -8.72
C LEU A 65 9.71 10.98 -8.76
N LYS A 66 9.50 10.41 -9.95
CA LYS A 66 9.18 8.99 -10.12
C LYS A 66 10.30 8.11 -9.56
N GLY A 67 9.95 7.36 -8.53
CA GLY A 67 10.88 6.49 -7.82
C GLY A 67 11.62 7.14 -6.66
N GLU A 68 11.41 8.41 -6.33
CA GLU A 68 12.15 9.07 -5.23
C GLU A 68 11.92 8.35 -3.90
N LEU A 69 10.71 7.86 -3.65
CA LEU A 69 10.42 7.08 -2.43
C LEU A 69 11.25 5.79 -2.36
N PHE A 70 11.57 5.15 -3.49
CA PHE A 70 12.41 3.96 -3.52
C PHE A 70 13.82 4.28 -3.05
N ASP A 71 14.40 5.38 -3.53
CA ASP A 71 15.72 5.86 -3.12
C ASP A 71 15.73 6.20 -1.62
N VAL A 72 14.67 6.86 -1.14
CA VAL A 72 14.52 7.21 0.27
C VAL A 72 14.45 5.96 1.16
N LEU A 73 13.68 4.94 0.76
CA LEU A 73 13.47 3.72 1.54
C LEU A 73 14.69 2.79 1.53
N THR A 74 15.40 2.71 0.41
CA THR A 74 16.62 1.87 0.28
C THR A 74 17.85 2.53 0.92
N ASN A 75 17.82 3.84 1.16
CA ASN A 75 18.89 4.55 1.86
C ASN A 75 18.59 4.70 3.37
N ASP A 76 19.33 4.00 4.23
CA ASP A 76 19.16 4.04 5.68
C ASP A 76 19.13 5.45 6.30
N LYS A 77 19.98 6.36 5.82
CA LYS A 77 20.07 7.73 6.35
C LYS A 77 18.84 8.55 5.96
N GLN A 78 18.36 8.39 4.72
CA GLN A 78 17.15 9.07 4.26
C GLN A 78 15.90 8.46 4.89
N ARG A 79 15.79 7.14 4.94
CA ARG A 79 14.69 6.41 5.59
C ARG A 79 14.51 6.82 7.05
N LYS A 80 15.60 6.94 7.82
CA LYS A 80 15.54 7.43 9.22
C LYS A 80 14.98 8.85 9.35
N ARG A 81 15.21 9.70 8.34
CA ARG A 81 14.73 11.10 8.28
C ARG A 81 13.30 11.23 7.77
N LEU A 82 12.76 10.22 7.10
CA LEU A 82 11.39 10.19 6.64
C LEU A 82 10.44 10.35 7.83
N LYS A 83 9.51 11.30 7.72
CA LYS A 83 8.47 11.53 8.72
C LYS A 83 7.19 10.86 8.25
N GLU A 84 6.43 10.28 9.18
CA GLU A 84 5.19 9.56 8.86
C GLU A 84 4.15 10.46 8.16
N ASN A 85 4.14 11.76 8.46
CA ASN A 85 3.22 12.71 7.83
C ASN A 85 3.58 13.07 6.37
N GLN A 86 4.74 12.61 5.86
CA GLN A 86 5.10 12.76 4.46
C GLN A 86 4.56 11.62 3.58
N ILE A 87 4.05 10.55 4.22
CA ILE A 87 3.34 9.46 3.56
C ILE A 87 1.86 9.58 3.90
N GLU A 88 1.05 9.78 2.88
CA GLU A 88 -0.40 9.73 2.99
C GLU A 88 -0.90 8.38 2.47
N LEU A 89 -1.63 7.61 3.28
CA LEU A 89 -2.27 6.38 2.80
C LEU A 89 -3.66 6.75 2.28
N LEU A 90 -3.89 6.65 0.98
CA LEU A 90 -5.18 6.95 0.36
C LEU A 90 -6.17 5.80 0.50
N THR A 91 -5.69 4.57 0.35
CA THR A 91 -6.52 3.38 0.41
C THR A 91 -5.85 2.27 1.21
N LYS A 92 -6.67 1.45 1.85
CA LYS A 92 -6.26 0.27 2.60
C LYS A 92 -7.37 -0.77 2.49
N LYS A 93 -7.13 -1.86 1.79
CA LYS A 93 -8.08 -2.94 1.60
C LYS A 93 -7.42 -4.25 1.95
N SER A 94 -8.13 -5.10 2.68
CA SER A 94 -7.71 -6.49 2.85
C SER A 94 -7.91 -7.23 1.53
N ALA A 95 -6.88 -7.93 1.08
CA ALA A 95 -6.88 -8.74 -0.13
C ALA A 95 -6.36 -10.15 0.18
N PRO A 96 -6.88 -11.19 -0.51
CA PRO A 96 -6.25 -12.51 -0.47
C PRO A 96 -4.91 -12.47 -1.23
N TYR A 97 -3.88 -13.09 -0.68
CA TYR A 97 -2.58 -13.23 -1.30
C TYR A 97 -2.48 -14.56 -2.05
N GLU A 98 -2.35 -14.48 -3.37
CA GLU A 98 -2.57 -15.61 -4.29
C GLU A 98 -1.51 -16.72 -4.20
N GLN A 99 -0.31 -16.41 -3.69
CA GLN A 99 0.80 -17.39 -3.61
C GLN A 99 0.75 -18.27 -2.35
N SER A 100 -0.20 -18.04 -1.43
CA SER A 100 -0.36 -18.87 -0.24
C SER A 100 -1.63 -19.73 -0.36
N SER A 101 -1.47 -21.06 -0.33
CA SER A 101 -2.57 -22.02 -0.40
C SER A 101 -2.90 -22.55 1.00
N GLY A 102 -4.08 -22.24 1.55
CA GLY A 102 -4.53 -22.80 2.82
C GLY A 102 -5.63 -21.98 3.49
N ASP A 103 -6.40 -22.61 4.37
CA ASP A 103 -7.40 -21.93 5.20
C ASP A 103 -6.74 -21.53 6.54
N TYR A 104 -6.09 -20.37 6.54
CA TYR A 104 -5.34 -19.87 7.71
C TYR A 104 -6.29 -19.13 8.64
N LYS A 105 -6.63 -19.75 9.77
CA LYS A 105 -7.54 -19.16 10.78
C LYS A 105 -7.00 -17.85 11.33
N GLU A 106 -5.67 -17.72 11.37
CA GLU A 106 -4.93 -16.55 11.82
C GLU A 106 -5.19 -15.31 10.95
N CYS A 107 -5.52 -15.52 9.67
CA CYS A 107 -5.88 -14.44 8.76
C CYS A 107 -7.29 -13.88 8.98
N LYS A 108 -8.15 -14.61 9.70
CA LYS A 108 -9.53 -14.19 9.91
C LYS A 108 -9.59 -12.97 10.83
N GLY A 109 -10.01 -11.84 10.26
CA GLY A 109 -10.10 -10.57 10.99
C GLY A 109 -8.73 -9.91 11.22
N TRP A 110 -7.67 -10.43 10.60
CA TRP A 110 -6.37 -9.80 10.63
C TRP A 110 -6.44 -8.41 10.00
N SER A 111 -5.88 -7.42 10.70
CA SER A 111 -5.77 -6.06 10.21
C SER A 111 -4.64 -5.33 10.93
N ILE A 112 -4.01 -4.37 10.25
CA ILE A 112 -2.96 -3.54 10.83
C ILE A 112 -3.36 -2.06 10.78
N PRO A 113 -3.27 -1.29 11.88
CA PRO A 113 -3.58 0.14 11.87
C PRO A 113 -2.68 0.94 10.90
N GLU A 114 -3.20 2.01 10.32
CA GLU A 114 -2.41 2.90 9.42
C GLU A 114 -1.11 3.38 10.07
N LYS A 115 -1.16 3.75 11.35
CA LYS A 115 0.04 4.16 12.11
C LYS A 115 1.11 3.08 12.09
N THR A 116 0.72 1.81 12.22
CA THR A 116 1.67 0.71 12.11
C THR A 116 2.20 0.56 10.70
N ILE A 117 1.36 0.69 9.66
CA ILE A 117 1.82 0.59 8.26
C ILE A 117 2.94 1.60 8.00
N LYS A 118 2.72 2.87 8.34
CA LYS A 118 3.72 3.93 8.18
C LYS A 118 4.97 3.69 9.02
N TYR A 119 4.79 3.25 10.27
CA TYR A 119 5.89 2.91 11.15
C TYR A 119 6.74 1.78 10.56
N VAL A 120 6.12 0.69 10.11
CA VAL A 120 6.81 -0.46 9.51
C VAL A 120 7.55 -0.04 8.26
N MET A 121 6.92 0.69 7.34
CA MET A 121 7.58 1.17 6.11
C MET A 121 8.89 1.92 6.40
N LYS A 122 8.90 2.73 7.47
CA LYS A 122 10.09 3.46 7.90
C LYS A 122 11.15 2.56 8.57
N HIS A 123 10.76 1.49 9.24
CA HIS A 123 11.66 0.68 10.06
C HIS A 123 12.04 -0.67 9.43
N SER A 124 11.49 -0.97 8.25
CA SER A 124 11.92 -2.10 7.42
C SER A 124 13.25 -1.84 6.72
N ARG A 125 13.84 -2.89 6.17
CA ARG A 125 14.98 -2.83 5.25
C ARG A 125 14.65 -3.58 3.96
N SER A 126 15.34 -3.22 2.88
CA SER A 126 15.23 -3.95 1.61
C SER A 126 15.67 -5.39 1.81
N MET A 127 14.97 -6.30 1.15
CA MET A 127 15.30 -7.72 1.13
C MET A 127 15.16 -8.26 -0.29
N ASP A 128 15.82 -9.38 -0.57
CA ASP A 128 15.61 -10.14 -1.79
C ASP A 128 14.66 -11.33 -1.57
N PHE A 129 14.33 -12.04 -2.65
CA PHE A 129 13.41 -13.17 -2.59
C PHE A 129 13.95 -14.35 -1.76
N ARG A 130 15.28 -14.54 -1.72
CA ARG A 130 15.88 -15.60 -0.90
C ARG A 130 15.68 -15.27 0.57
N GLU A 131 15.98 -14.03 0.94
CA GLU A 131 15.80 -13.56 2.31
C GLU A 131 14.33 -13.59 2.74
N LEU A 132 13.39 -13.26 1.85
CA LEU A 132 11.97 -13.46 2.10
C LEU A 132 11.68 -14.92 2.49
N HIS A 133 12.08 -15.86 1.63
CA HIS A 133 11.81 -17.29 1.82
C HIS A 133 12.47 -17.85 3.09
N ASP A 134 13.69 -17.40 3.40
CA ASP A 134 14.45 -17.93 4.53
C ASP A 134 13.96 -17.32 5.85
N MET A 135 13.52 -16.06 5.87
CA MET A 135 13.34 -15.30 7.12
C MET A 135 11.89 -14.95 7.46
N PHE A 136 10.95 -15.04 6.51
CA PHE A 136 9.57 -14.57 6.71
C PHE A 136 8.54 -15.58 6.23
N ASP A 137 7.43 -15.67 6.95
CA ASP A 137 6.25 -16.39 6.49
C ASP A 137 5.53 -15.65 5.37
N VAL A 138 4.86 -16.41 4.51
CA VAL A 138 4.00 -15.90 3.44
C VAL A 138 2.55 -16.32 3.71
N PHE A 139 1.77 -15.40 4.28
CA PHE A 139 0.36 -15.64 4.62
C PHE A 139 -0.59 -15.25 3.48
N PRO A 140 -1.79 -15.86 3.39
CA PRO A 140 -2.80 -15.51 2.38
C PRO A 140 -3.55 -14.21 2.70
N CYS A 141 -3.28 -13.55 3.83
CA CYS A 141 -3.87 -12.26 4.17
C CYS A 141 -2.89 -11.11 3.97
N VAL A 142 -3.27 -10.19 3.09
CA VAL A 142 -2.51 -9.01 2.73
C VAL A 142 -3.37 -7.77 2.89
N ILE A 143 -2.72 -6.65 3.20
CA ILE A 143 -3.30 -5.32 3.08
C ILE A 143 -2.68 -4.65 1.85
N GLU A 144 -3.51 -4.34 0.87
CA GLU A 144 -3.12 -3.56 -0.31
C GLU A 144 -3.64 -2.13 -0.22
N GLY A 145 -2.95 -1.21 -0.86
CA GLY A 145 -3.36 0.17 -0.90
C GLY A 145 -2.54 1.04 -1.82
N VAL A 146 -2.93 2.30 -1.86
CA VAL A 146 -2.21 3.38 -2.54
C VAL A 146 -1.73 4.36 -1.48
N LEU A 147 -0.47 4.74 -1.57
CA LEU A 147 0.09 5.83 -0.79
C LEU A 147 0.55 6.97 -1.71
N ILE A 148 0.59 8.17 -1.17
CA ILE A 148 1.13 9.36 -1.82
C ILE A 148 2.37 9.80 -1.07
N TYR A 149 3.44 10.04 -1.83
CA TYR A 149 4.64 10.69 -1.35
C TYR A 149 5.02 11.78 -2.35
N LYS A 150 5.06 13.04 -1.89
CA LYS A 150 5.31 14.22 -2.75
C LYS A 150 4.45 14.25 -4.02
N ASP A 151 3.14 14.08 -3.83
CA ASP A 151 2.12 14.10 -4.91
C ASP A 151 2.24 12.96 -5.93
N GLU A 152 3.15 12.00 -5.71
CA GLU A 152 3.31 10.82 -6.56
C GLU A 152 2.65 9.58 -5.92
N PRO A 153 1.83 8.82 -6.66
CA PRO A 153 1.19 7.61 -6.16
C PRO A 153 2.12 6.41 -6.23
N TYR A 154 2.02 5.55 -5.22
CA TYR A 154 2.67 4.26 -5.15
C TYR A 154 1.67 3.22 -4.66
N VAL A 155 1.72 2.02 -5.23
CA VAL A 155 0.93 0.89 -4.74
C VAL A 155 1.77 0.14 -3.73
N TYR A 156 1.17 -0.20 -2.59
CA TYR A 156 1.84 -1.02 -1.57
C TYR A 156 1.01 -2.25 -1.26
N SER A 157 1.70 -3.32 -0.88
CA SER A 157 1.14 -4.59 -0.44
C SER A 157 1.86 -5.01 0.84
N MET A 158 1.14 -5.31 1.91
CA MET A 158 1.72 -5.70 3.21
C MET A 158 1.20 -7.06 3.64
N ASN A 159 2.10 -8.03 3.76
CA ASN A 159 1.80 -9.38 4.17
C ASN A 159 1.79 -9.51 5.70
N ALA A 160 0.90 -10.38 6.21
CA ALA A 160 0.80 -10.65 7.64
C ALA A 160 2.05 -11.29 8.26
N GLY A 161 2.98 -11.78 7.44
CA GLY A 161 4.25 -12.36 7.86
C GLY A 161 5.36 -11.35 8.17
N GLY A 162 5.08 -10.04 8.17
CA GLY A 162 6.08 -9.03 8.58
C GLY A 162 6.88 -8.41 7.43
N TRP A 163 6.39 -8.50 6.20
CA TRP A 163 7.04 -7.94 5.03
C TRP A 163 6.04 -7.22 4.11
N TRP A 164 6.57 -6.40 3.21
CA TRP A 164 5.76 -5.59 2.31
C TRP A 164 6.49 -5.22 1.02
N GLU A 165 5.71 -4.77 0.04
CA GLU A 165 6.15 -4.42 -1.30
C GLU A 165 5.69 -3.01 -1.65
N LEU A 166 6.44 -2.36 -2.54
CA LEU A 166 6.10 -1.08 -3.14
C LEU A 166 6.30 -1.15 -4.66
N THR A 167 5.30 -0.69 -5.40
CA THR A 167 5.36 -0.60 -6.86
C THR A 167 4.97 0.78 -7.38
N GLN A 168 5.61 1.18 -8.48
CA GLN A 168 5.28 2.37 -9.25
C GLN A 168 5.74 2.17 -10.70
N GLY A 169 4.78 1.92 -11.60
CA GLY A 169 5.10 1.46 -12.96
C GLY A 169 5.90 0.16 -12.91
N GLU A 170 7.03 0.12 -13.59
CA GLU A 170 7.94 -1.04 -13.63
C GLU A 170 8.86 -1.16 -12.41
N LYS A 171 8.89 -0.15 -11.53
CA LYS A 171 9.74 -0.18 -10.32
C LYS A 171 9.06 -1.02 -9.24
N TYR A 172 9.85 -1.89 -8.62
CA TYR A 172 9.44 -2.80 -7.55
C TYR A 172 10.46 -2.79 -6.41
N LEU A 173 9.98 -2.83 -5.18
CA LEU A 173 10.81 -2.90 -3.97
C LEU A 173 10.16 -3.84 -2.97
N MET A 174 10.96 -4.74 -2.42
CA MET A 174 10.56 -5.68 -1.36
C MET A 174 11.29 -5.34 -0.07
N MET A 175 10.55 -5.31 1.04
CA MET A 175 11.03 -4.81 2.34
C MET A 175 10.58 -5.74 3.48
N GLY A 176 11.50 -6.07 4.38
CA GLY A 176 11.24 -6.90 5.57
C GLY A 176 11.28 -6.09 6.87
N TYR A 177 10.41 -6.39 7.83
CA TYR A 177 10.43 -5.82 9.18
C TYR A 177 11.12 -6.77 10.17
N TYR A 178 12.32 -6.39 10.62
CA TYR A 178 13.17 -7.23 11.49
C TYR A 178 13.07 -6.87 12.97
N GLY A 179 12.04 -6.11 13.36
CA GLY A 179 11.81 -5.79 14.77
C GLY A 179 11.32 -7.02 15.53
N ASP A 180 11.88 -7.25 16.71
CA ASP A 180 11.44 -8.26 17.67
C ASP A 180 10.02 -8.02 18.21
N ASP A 181 9.47 -6.84 17.97
CA ASP A 181 8.11 -6.43 18.32
C ASP A 181 7.08 -6.64 17.18
N ALA A 182 7.41 -7.37 16.11
CA ALA A 182 6.54 -7.59 14.96
C ALA A 182 5.11 -8.03 15.34
N ILE A 183 4.97 -9.01 16.24
CA ILE A 183 3.65 -9.48 16.72
C ILE A 183 2.91 -8.37 17.46
N LYS A 184 3.60 -7.56 18.27
CA LYS A 184 3.01 -6.40 18.97
C LYS A 184 2.56 -5.32 17.99
N ARG A 185 3.14 -5.27 16.79
CA ARG A 185 2.72 -4.39 15.70
C ARG A 185 1.49 -4.91 14.95
N GLY A 186 1.11 -6.17 15.16
CA GLY A 186 -0.07 -6.78 14.56
C GLY A 186 0.25 -7.71 13.40
N PHE A 187 1.51 -8.09 13.19
CA PHE A 187 1.84 -9.22 12.31
C PHE A 187 1.46 -10.54 12.98
N ILE A 188 1.16 -11.56 12.17
CA ILE A 188 0.87 -12.91 12.68
C ILE A 188 2.16 -13.54 13.20
N ASN A 189 3.28 -13.28 12.53
CA ASN A 189 4.59 -13.74 12.96
C ASN A 189 5.67 -12.67 12.78
N GLY A 190 6.84 -12.90 13.36
CA GLY A 190 8.05 -12.10 13.17
C GLY A 190 9.06 -12.78 12.25
N VAL A 191 10.28 -12.28 12.29
CA VAL A 191 11.42 -12.88 11.57
C VAL A 191 11.85 -14.18 12.25
N TYR A 192 12.11 -15.21 11.46
CA TYR A 192 12.78 -16.42 11.93
C TYR A 192 14.27 -16.20 12.07
N ASP A 193 14.82 -16.41 13.27
CA ASP A 193 16.27 -16.49 13.46
C ASP A 193 16.67 -17.97 13.46
N TRP A 194 17.17 -18.46 12.33
CA TRP A 194 17.73 -19.81 12.21
C TRP A 194 19.15 -19.91 12.84
N GLY A 195 19.65 -18.84 13.46
CA GLY A 195 20.99 -18.73 14.03
C GLY A 195 21.14 -19.20 15.48
N SER A 196 20.11 -19.78 16.10
CA SER A 196 20.18 -20.28 17.47
C SER A 196 19.80 -21.77 17.58
N GLU A 197 20.70 -22.63 17.10
CA GLU A 197 20.88 -24.00 17.64
C GLU A 197 22.25 -24.12 18.32
#